data_AF-A0A846E2S4-F1
#
_entry.id   AF-A0A846E2S4-F1
#
_cell.length_a   1.000
_cell.length_b   1.000
_cell.length_c   1.000
_cell.angle_alpha   90.00
_cell.angle_beta   90.00
_cell.angle_gamma   90.00
#
_symmetry.space_group_name_H-M   'P 1'
#
loop_
_entity.id
_entity.type
_entity.pdbx_description
1 polymer ?
#
loop_
_entity_poly.entity_id
_entity_poly.type
_entity_poly.pdbx_seq_one_letter_code
_entity_poly.pdbx_strand_id
1 'polypeptide(L)'
;MSHLDYANLNLQNRSFKGLNLAGVDFSCSDLRGCDFTGANLTAANLQGCLTGQSRRQVYQLIAVAIAASVAVVGFSILLSQLVWQWFGDISATRFNFILYGLALAFSFLFRQGILPNVPLVPTVLGLAALTLLLAAMSLLTVGLFFVVLSNFSDGAIAPGFFLLGVMVLSGAICFWVLRWLIQSIRTHPGTSFHKANLTQADLSYSKLQNADFSRANLTGACIFDWEILGDNRFLGSYCEYLYLGPALQNRQPLEGNFQPGEWERLVAKWMG
;
A
#
# COMPACT_ATOMS: atom_id res chain seq x y z
N MET A 1 32.77 -6.35 -23.92
CA MET A 1 31.89 -6.47 -22.73
C MET A 1 30.79 -7.43 -23.12
N SER A 2 30.59 -8.52 -22.38
CA SER A 2 29.47 -9.43 -22.62
C SER A 2 28.18 -8.62 -22.52
N HIS A 3 27.42 -8.51 -23.61
CA HIS A 3 26.05 -8.05 -23.53
C HIS A 3 25.35 -8.92 -22.50
N LEU A 4 24.98 -8.35 -21.36
CA LEU A 4 24.10 -9.05 -20.42
C LEU A 4 22.76 -9.17 -21.14
N ASP A 5 22.36 -10.41 -21.36
CA ASP A 5 21.10 -10.78 -22.00
C ASP A 5 20.22 -11.45 -20.95
N TYR A 6 19.11 -10.80 -20.64
CA TYR A 6 18.06 -11.30 -19.75
C TYR A 6 16.73 -11.48 -20.49
N ALA A 7 16.74 -11.53 -21.82
CA ALA A 7 15.55 -11.73 -22.63
C ALA A 7 14.88 -13.06 -22.29
N ASN A 8 13.54 -13.07 -22.28
CA ASN A 8 12.69 -14.24 -22.02
C ASN A 8 12.90 -14.93 -20.66
N LEU A 9 13.59 -14.28 -19.71
CA LEU A 9 13.85 -14.86 -18.39
C LEU A 9 12.76 -14.52 -17.37
N ASN A 10 12.59 -15.42 -16.40
CA ASN A 10 11.85 -15.13 -15.18
C ASN A 10 12.79 -14.47 -14.16
N LEU A 11 12.65 -13.15 -13.99
CA LEU A 11 13.49 -12.35 -13.11
C LEU A 11 12.75 -11.91 -11.84
N GLN A 12 11.59 -12.51 -11.54
CA GLN A 12 10.75 -12.04 -10.45
C GLN A 12 11.50 -11.86 -9.13
N ASN A 13 11.27 -10.72 -8.46
CA ASN A 13 11.88 -10.38 -7.17
C ASN A 13 13.42 -10.23 -7.17
N ARG A 14 14.05 -10.09 -8.34
CA ARG A 14 15.47 -9.74 -8.43
C ARG A 14 15.67 -8.26 -8.07
N SER A 15 16.76 -7.96 -7.38
CA SER A 15 17.18 -6.58 -7.17
C SER A 15 18.28 -6.23 -8.17
N PHE A 16 18.06 -5.13 -8.88
CA PHE A 16 18.97 -4.50 -9.82
C PHE A 16 19.30 -3.05 -9.39
N LYS A 17 19.08 -2.76 -8.10
CA LYS A 17 19.17 -1.42 -7.53
C LYS A 17 20.54 -0.79 -7.78
N GLY A 18 20.55 0.40 -8.35
CA GLY A 18 21.76 1.19 -8.61
C GLY A 18 22.72 0.59 -9.64
N LEU A 19 22.36 -0.50 -10.33
CA LEU A 19 23.24 -1.12 -11.31
C LEU A 19 23.28 -0.34 -12.62
N ASN A 20 24.41 -0.44 -13.33
CA ASN A 20 24.51 0.01 -14.71
C ASN A 20 24.06 -1.11 -15.66
N LEU A 21 22.87 -0.96 -16.19
CA LEU A 21 22.18 -1.88 -17.10
C LEU A 21 21.90 -1.23 -18.46
N ALA A 22 22.74 -0.26 -18.85
CA ALA A 22 22.60 0.41 -20.13
C ALA A 22 22.77 -0.58 -21.29
N GLY A 23 21.84 -0.56 -22.25
CA GLY A 23 21.84 -1.44 -23.42
C GLY A 23 21.54 -2.92 -23.13
N VAL A 24 21.15 -3.27 -21.91
CA VAL A 24 20.82 -4.65 -21.53
C VAL A 24 19.48 -5.05 -22.13
N ASP A 25 19.39 -6.31 -22.57
CA ASP A 25 18.15 -6.87 -23.11
C ASP A 25 17.33 -7.55 -22.00
N PHE A 26 16.12 -7.07 -21.77
CA PHE A 26 15.09 -7.61 -20.87
C PHE A 26 13.80 -7.95 -21.64
N SER A 27 13.85 -8.03 -22.97
CA SER A 27 12.65 -8.26 -23.78
C SER A 27 11.93 -9.55 -23.40
N CYS A 28 10.60 -9.51 -23.39
CA CYS A 28 9.72 -10.64 -23.04
C CYS A 28 10.00 -11.28 -21.66
N SER A 29 10.70 -10.58 -20.76
CA SER A 29 11.01 -11.08 -19.43
C SER A 29 9.88 -10.81 -18.42
N ASP A 30 9.83 -11.62 -17.36
CA ASP A 30 8.93 -11.42 -16.22
C ASP A 30 9.66 -10.65 -15.12
N LEU A 31 9.37 -9.35 -15.04
CA LEU A 31 9.99 -8.39 -14.13
C LEU A 31 9.17 -8.14 -12.86
N ARG A 32 8.12 -8.94 -12.59
CA ARG A 32 7.25 -8.71 -11.43
C ARG A 32 8.03 -8.77 -10.11
N GLY A 33 7.88 -7.73 -9.30
CA GLY A 33 8.57 -7.60 -8.03
C GLY A 33 10.03 -7.20 -8.10
N CYS A 34 10.57 -6.89 -9.30
CA CYS A 34 11.94 -6.44 -9.42
C CYS A 34 12.15 -5.05 -8.84
N ASP A 35 13.37 -4.80 -8.34
CA ASP A 35 13.79 -3.49 -7.84
C ASP A 35 14.90 -2.90 -8.72
N PHE A 36 14.54 -1.96 -9.60
CA PHE A 36 15.44 -1.16 -10.43
C PHE A 36 15.69 0.24 -9.83
N THR A 37 15.49 0.42 -8.51
CA THR A 37 15.62 1.74 -7.89
C THR A 37 16.99 2.36 -8.17
N GLY A 38 17.02 3.53 -8.80
CA GLY A 38 18.26 4.24 -9.15
C GLY A 38 19.15 3.54 -10.18
N ALA A 39 18.66 2.50 -10.86
CA ALA A 39 19.43 1.81 -11.90
C ALA A 39 19.54 2.66 -13.16
N ASN A 40 20.64 2.48 -13.90
CA ASN A 40 20.81 3.06 -15.23
C ASN A 40 20.33 2.05 -16.29
N LEU A 41 19.17 2.29 -16.90
CA LEU A 41 18.56 1.49 -17.96
C LEU A 41 18.61 2.23 -19.31
N THR A 42 19.61 3.10 -19.50
CA THR A 42 19.75 3.85 -20.75
C THR A 42 19.81 2.91 -21.95
N ALA A 43 18.96 3.11 -22.95
CA ALA A 43 18.87 2.26 -24.14
C ALA A 43 18.64 0.76 -23.86
N ALA A 44 18.14 0.40 -22.68
CA ALA A 44 17.78 -0.98 -22.36
C ALA A 44 16.54 -1.41 -23.16
N ASN A 45 16.49 -2.67 -23.57
CA ASN A 45 15.34 -3.24 -24.25
C ASN A 45 14.40 -3.89 -23.22
N LEU A 46 13.24 -3.29 -22.95
CA LEU A 46 12.19 -3.79 -22.04
C LEU A 46 10.92 -4.17 -22.83
N GLN A 47 11.06 -4.40 -24.14
CA GLN A 47 9.95 -4.71 -25.03
C GLN A 47 9.18 -5.96 -24.56
N GLY A 48 7.86 -5.90 -24.51
CA GLY A 48 7.03 -7.05 -24.16
C GLY A 48 7.18 -7.58 -22.73
N CYS A 49 7.88 -6.84 -21.85
CA CYS A 49 8.09 -7.29 -20.48
C CYS A 49 6.80 -7.24 -19.65
N LEU A 50 6.73 -8.08 -18.61
CA LEU A 50 5.65 -8.09 -17.63
C LEU A 50 6.12 -7.46 -16.33
N THR A 51 5.48 -6.36 -15.91
CA THR A 51 5.77 -5.72 -14.62
C THR A 51 4.62 -5.90 -13.65
N GLY A 52 4.88 -5.65 -12.37
CA GLY A 52 3.87 -5.65 -11.32
C GLY A 52 4.17 -6.57 -10.16
N GLN A 53 3.14 -6.93 -9.42
CA GLN A 53 3.34 -7.63 -8.15
C GLN A 53 3.67 -9.10 -8.40
N SER A 54 4.70 -9.59 -7.72
CA SER A 54 4.98 -11.01 -7.69
C SER A 54 4.13 -11.71 -6.62
N ARG A 55 3.90 -13.02 -6.79
CA ARG A 55 3.22 -13.83 -5.75
C ARG A 55 3.95 -13.76 -4.41
N ARG A 56 5.28 -13.68 -4.43
CA ARG A 56 6.11 -13.60 -3.22
C ARG A 56 5.84 -12.31 -2.44
N GLN A 57 5.75 -11.16 -3.11
CA GLN A 57 5.42 -9.89 -2.46
C GLN A 57 4.02 -9.93 -1.83
N VAL A 58 3.04 -10.50 -2.55
CA VAL A 58 1.69 -10.69 -2.02
C VAL A 58 1.70 -11.60 -0.78
N TYR A 59 2.41 -12.73 -0.82
CA TYR A 59 2.54 -13.61 0.34
C TYR A 59 3.27 -12.97 1.51
N GLN A 60 4.29 -12.14 1.26
CA GLN A 60 4.97 -11.40 2.31
C GLN A 60 4.03 -10.39 2.99
N LEU A 61 3.21 -9.67 2.22
CA LEU A 61 2.19 -8.77 2.78
C LEU A 61 1.18 -9.55 3.65
N ILE A 62 0.72 -10.72 3.17
CA ILE A 62 -0.19 -11.59 3.93
C ILE A 62 0.48 -12.13 5.20
N ALA A 63 1.71 -12.64 5.11
CA ALA A 63 2.44 -13.21 6.25
C ALA A 63 2.74 -12.17 7.34
N VAL A 64 3.14 -10.95 6.94
CA VAL A 64 3.31 -9.82 7.87
C VAL A 64 1.97 -9.46 8.51
N ALA A 65 0.87 -9.46 7.75
CA ALA A 65 -0.46 -9.22 8.31
C ALA A 65 -0.85 -10.28 9.35
N ILE A 66 -0.57 -11.56 9.09
CA ILE A 66 -0.83 -12.67 10.02
C ILE A 66 0.03 -12.54 11.28
N ALA A 67 1.35 -12.40 11.15
CA ALA A 67 2.28 -12.29 12.27
C ALA A 67 1.97 -11.06 13.15
N ALA A 68 1.67 -9.92 12.51
CA ALA A 68 1.22 -8.73 13.21
C ALA A 68 -0.06 -9.04 14.01
N SER A 69 -1.08 -9.66 13.42
CA SER A 69 -2.34 -10.04 14.10
C SER A 69 -2.11 -10.90 15.35
N VAL A 70 -1.20 -11.88 15.28
CA VAL A 70 -0.88 -12.78 16.42
C VAL A 70 -0.29 -12.00 17.60
N ALA A 71 0.60 -11.03 17.34
CA ALA A 71 1.21 -10.21 18.39
C ALA A 71 0.18 -9.42 19.21
N VAL A 72 -0.98 -9.15 18.63
CA VAL A 72 -2.01 -8.24 19.15
C VAL A 72 -3.00 -8.96 19.99
N VAL A 73 -3.39 -10.15 19.54
CA VAL A 73 -4.15 -11.05 20.36
C VAL A 73 -3.36 -11.30 21.65
N GLY A 74 -2.05 -11.56 21.53
CA GLY A 74 -1.14 -11.63 22.68
C GLY A 74 -1.17 -10.35 23.54
N PHE A 75 -1.03 -9.17 22.93
CA PHE A 75 -1.04 -7.90 23.65
C PHE A 75 -2.39 -7.60 24.34
N SER A 76 -3.51 -7.91 23.69
CA SER A 76 -4.86 -7.66 24.20
C SER A 76 -5.21 -8.57 25.37
N ILE A 77 -4.75 -9.82 25.34
CA ILE A 77 -4.88 -10.76 26.46
C ILE A 77 -4.03 -10.29 27.65
N LEU A 78 -2.79 -9.87 27.41
CA LEU A 78 -1.94 -9.31 28.48
C LEU A 78 -2.55 -8.03 29.07
N LEU A 79 -3.10 -7.17 28.22
CA LEU A 79 -3.76 -5.94 28.66
C LEU A 79 -5.02 -6.23 29.48
N SER A 80 -5.85 -7.20 29.08
CA SER A 80 -7.06 -7.56 29.84
C SER A 80 -6.70 -8.16 31.21
N GLN A 81 -5.64 -8.95 31.29
CA GLN A 81 -5.10 -9.46 32.56
C GLN A 81 -4.57 -8.34 33.46
N LEU A 82 -3.85 -7.36 32.90
CA LEU A 82 -3.38 -6.19 33.65
C LEU A 82 -4.53 -5.31 34.14
N VAL A 83 -5.57 -5.10 33.33
CA VAL A 83 -6.78 -4.37 33.73
C VAL A 83 -7.49 -5.10 34.86
N TRP A 84 -7.63 -6.43 34.80
CA TRP A 84 -8.22 -7.19 35.90
C TRP A 84 -7.46 -7.01 37.21
N GLN A 85 -6.12 -7.02 37.17
CA GLN A 85 -5.28 -6.81 38.35
C GLN A 85 -5.44 -5.41 38.97
N TRP A 86 -5.73 -4.40 38.15
CA TRP A 86 -5.91 -3.01 38.60
C TRP A 86 -7.35 -2.66 38.98
N PHE A 87 -8.35 -3.28 38.33
CA PHE A 87 -9.76 -2.89 38.39
C PHE A 87 -10.68 -3.94 39.02
N GLY A 88 -10.15 -5.12 39.38
CA GLY A 88 -10.94 -6.28 39.87
C GLY A 88 -11.73 -6.06 41.16
N ASP A 89 -11.53 -4.95 41.86
CA ASP A 89 -12.32 -4.58 43.05
C ASP A 89 -12.61 -3.07 43.09
N ILE A 90 -13.44 -2.61 42.15
CA ILE A 90 -13.89 -1.22 42.09
C ILE A 90 -15.29 -1.09 42.67
N SER A 91 -15.37 -0.61 43.91
CA SER A 91 -16.59 -0.03 44.46
C SER A 91 -17.03 1.16 43.60
N ALA A 92 -18.34 1.31 43.38
CA ALA A 92 -19.01 2.25 42.46
C ALA A 92 -18.50 3.72 42.46
N THR A 93 -17.83 4.16 43.52
CA THR A 93 -17.21 5.48 43.63
C THR A 93 -15.99 5.69 42.72
N ARG A 94 -15.16 4.66 42.45
CA ARG A 94 -13.99 4.81 41.56
C ARG A 94 -14.36 4.79 40.07
N PHE A 95 -15.48 4.16 39.71
CA PHE A 95 -16.03 4.10 38.35
C PHE A 95 -16.40 5.50 37.82
N ASN A 96 -16.98 6.35 38.69
CA ASN A 96 -17.33 7.72 38.33
C ASN A 96 -16.10 8.59 38.02
N PHE A 97 -14.99 8.44 38.74
CA PHE A 97 -13.76 9.21 38.45
C PHE A 97 -13.16 8.86 37.08
N ILE A 98 -13.24 7.59 36.67
CA ILE A 98 -12.76 7.13 35.37
C ILE A 98 -13.65 7.66 34.24
N LEU A 99 -14.97 7.67 34.43
CA LEU A 99 -15.92 8.28 33.50
C LEU A 99 -15.71 9.78 33.32
N TYR A 100 -15.47 10.51 34.42
CA TYR A 100 -15.14 11.95 34.34
C TYR A 100 -13.79 12.19 33.65
N GLY A 101 -12.78 11.35 33.90
CA GLY A 101 -11.48 11.42 33.23
C GLY A 101 -11.58 11.15 31.72
N LEU A 102 -12.36 10.14 31.31
CA LEU A 102 -12.59 9.81 29.91
C LEU A 102 -13.43 10.88 29.18
N ALA A 103 -14.43 11.48 29.84
CA ALA A 103 -15.21 12.58 29.27
C ALA A 103 -14.36 13.86 29.08
N LEU A 104 -13.45 14.15 30.02
CA LEU A 104 -12.49 15.25 29.89
C LEU A 104 -11.45 14.99 28.80
N ALA A 105 -10.93 13.76 28.68
CA ALA A 105 -10.03 13.38 27.59
C ALA A 105 -10.74 13.44 26.23
N PHE A 106 -11.98 12.95 26.13
CA PHE A 106 -12.77 12.99 24.91
C PHE A 106 -13.11 14.43 24.48
N SER A 107 -13.50 15.29 25.42
CA SER A 107 -13.74 16.72 25.14
C SER A 107 -12.46 17.48 24.80
N PHE A 108 -11.31 17.11 25.36
CA PHE A 108 -10.01 17.66 24.99
C PHE A 108 -9.58 17.26 23.57
N LEU A 109 -9.75 15.98 23.21
CA LEU A 109 -9.50 15.47 21.86
C LEU A 109 -10.44 16.10 20.82
N PHE A 110 -11.70 16.35 21.18
CA PHE A 110 -12.68 17.00 20.31
C PHE A 110 -12.39 18.50 20.13
N ARG A 111 -11.91 19.19 21.19
CA ARG A 111 -11.52 20.60 21.16
C ARG A 111 -10.21 20.84 20.42
N GLN A 112 -9.34 19.83 20.30
CA GLN A 112 -8.08 19.90 19.55
C GLN A 112 -8.19 19.51 18.06
N GLY A 113 -9.38 19.30 17.50
CA GLY A 113 -9.56 19.26 16.05
C GLY A 113 -8.85 18.09 15.38
N ILE A 114 -9.14 16.87 15.81
CA ILE A 114 -8.54 15.66 15.24
C ILE A 114 -9.38 15.23 14.01
N LEU A 115 -8.96 15.32 12.73
CA LEU A 115 -7.72 15.78 12.06
C LEU A 115 -8.08 16.13 10.59
N PRO A 116 -7.92 17.39 10.10
CA PRO A 116 -8.14 17.72 8.68
C PRO A 116 -7.07 17.20 7.71
N ASN A 117 -5.92 16.71 8.20
CA ASN A 117 -4.83 16.24 7.36
C ASN A 117 -3.95 15.27 8.14
N VAL A 118 -4.23 13.96 8.04
CA VAL A 118 -3.23 12.94 8.39
C VAL A 118 -2.52 12.56 7.10
N PRO A 119 -1.28 13.00 6.86
CA PRO A 119 -0.51 12.54 5.71
C PRO A 119 -0.24 11.05 5.89
N LEU A 120 -0.90 10.25 5.04
CA LEU A 120 -0.63 8.83 4.84
C LEU A 120 0.82 8.66 4.35
N VAL A 121 1.76 8.51 5.27
CA VAL A 121 3.11 8.05 4.94
C VAL A 121 3.06 6.53 4.78
N PRO A 122 3.42 5.97 3.61
CA PRO A 122 3.44 4.53 3.40
C PRO A 122 4.70 3.94 4.05
N THR A 123 4.67 3.74 5.37
CA THR A 123 5.71 2.96 6.06
C THR A 123 5.08 1.82 6.84
N VAL A 124 5.86 0.75 6.92
CA VAL A 124 5.58 -0.60 7.49
C VAL A 124 4.86 -0.56 8.84
N LEU A 125 4.97 0.54 9.59
CA LEU A 125 4.30 0.78 10.87
C LEU A 125 2.77 0.91 10.78
N GLY A 126 2.22 1.45 9.69
CA GLY A 126 0.76 1.64 9.53
C GLY A 126 0.00 0.33 9.29
N LEU A 127 0.64 -0.66 8.69
CA LEU A 127 0.10 -2.00 8.44
C LEU A 127 0.02 -2.85 9.72
N ALA A 128 0.95 -2.64 10.65
CA ALA A 128 1.03 -3.39 11.90
C ALA A 128 -0.02 -2.95 12.93
N ALA A 129 -0.30 -1.65 13.05
CA ALA A 129 -1.30 -1.12 13.98
C ALA A 129 -2.75 -1.50 13.63
N LEU A 130 -3.01 -1.86 12.36
CA LEU A 130 -4.35 -2.05 11.82
C LEU A 130 -4.87 -3.49 11.98
N THR A 131 -3.99 -4.48 11.78
CA THR A 131 -4.30 -5.90 12.04
C THR A 131 -4.45 -6.19 13.54
N LEU A 132 -3.73 -5.41 14.35
CA LEU A 132 -3.92 -5.27 15.79
C LEU A 132 -5.35 -4.93 16.18
N LEU A 133 -5.83 -3.82 15.65
CA LEU A 133 -7.14 -3.32 16.00
C LEU A 133 -8.22 -4.35 15.64
N LEU A 134 -8.10 -5.00 14.49
CA LEU A 134 -9.12 -5.94 13.99
C LEU A 134 -9.29 -7.22 14.80
N ALA A 135 -8.20 -7.87 15.20
CA ALA A 135 -8.26 -9.11 15.97
C ALA A 135 -8.68 -8.84 17.42
N ALA A 136 -8.21 -7.73 18.01
CA ALA A 136 -8.67 -7.28 19.32
C ALA A 136 -10.17 -6.97 19.31
N MET A 137 -10.65 -6.28 18.26
CA MET A 137 -12.05 -5.91 18.12
C MET A 137 -12.97 -7.12 17.87
N SER A 138 -12.58 -8.10 17.05
CA SER A 138 -13.39 -9.30 16.79
C SER A 138 -13.54 -10.22 18.00
N LEU A 139 -12.47 -10.37 18.80
CA LEU A 139 -12.51 -11.06 20.09
C LEU A 139 -13.37 -10.30 21.11
N LEU A 140 -13.31 -8.96 21.09
CA LEU A 140 -14.22 -8.11 21.85
C LEU A 140 -15.67 -8.33 21.42
N THR A 141 -15.97 -8.41 20.13
CA THR A 141 -17.33 -8.65 19.61
C THR A 141 -17.91 -9.97 20.12
N VAL A 142 -17.11 -11.05 20.09
CA VAL A 142 -17.54 -12.38 20.53
C VAL A 142 -17.66 -12.45 22.05
N GLY A 143 -16.72 -11.87 22.80
CA GLY A 143 -16.79 -11.80 24.26
C GLY A 143 -17.98 -10.95 24.75
N LEU A 144 -18.24 -9.82 24.09
CA LEU A 144 -19.38 -8.95 24.36
C LEU A 144 -20.71 -9.64 24.08
N PHE A 145 -20.81 -10.47 23.04
CA PHE A 145 -22.03 -11.20 22.72
C PHE A 145 -22.49 -12.11 23.87
N PHE A 146 -21.58 -12.87 24.47
CA PHE A 146 -21.90 -13.73 25.61
C PHE A 146 -22.25 -12.94 26.88
N VAL A 147 -21.56 -11.81 27.10
CA VAL A 147 -21.86 -10.91 28.23
C VAL A 147 -23.19 -10.17 28.04
N VAL A 148 -23.54 -9.79 26.81
CA VAL A 148 -24.86 -9.23 26.46
C VAL A 148 -25.95 -10.24 26.79
N LEU A 149 -25.79 -11.50 26.36
CA LEU A 149 -26.75 -12.56 26.64
C LEU A 149 -26.92 -12.79 28.16
N SER A 150 -25.83 -12.79 28.93
CA SER A 150 -25.92 -12.93 30.38
C SER A 150 -26.59 -11.72 31.04
N ASN A 151 -26.25 -10.50 30.64
CA ASN A 151 -26.88 -9.28 31.17
C ASN A 151 -28.38 -9.20 30.87
N PHE A 152 -28.82 -9.59 29.66
CA PHE A 152 -30.24 -9.65 29.35
C PHE A 152 -30.96 -10.79 30.10
N SER A 153 -30.31 -11.93 30.33
CA SER A 153 -30.82 -13.01 31.18
C SER A 153 -30.99 -12.58 32.64
N ASP A 154 -30.11 -11.71 33.14
CA ASP A 154 -30.12 -11.17 34.51
C ASP A 154 -31.01 -9.92 34.66
N GLY A 155 -31.65 -9.45 33.58
CA GLY A 155 -32.52 -8.26 33.59
C GLY A 155 -31.78 -6.91 33.56
N ALA A 156 -30.46 -6.90 33.34
CA ALA A 156 -29.62 -5.71 33.27
C ALA A 156 -29.62 -5.10 31.85
N ILE A 157 -30.60 -4.25 31.58
CA ILE A 157 -30.90 -3.73 30.23
C ILE A 157 -29.86 -2.70 29.73
N ALA A 158 -29.37 -1.83 30.62
CA ALA A 158 -28.43 -0.76 30.28
C ALA A 158 -27.04 -1.24 29.80
N PRO A 159 -26.35 -2.19 30.48
CA PRO A 159 -25.10 -2.75 29.96
C PRO A 159 -25.33 -3.55 28.67
N GLY A 160 -26.44 -4.26 28.53
CA GLY A 160 -26.76 -5.02 27.31
C GLY A 160 -26.79 -4.17 26.02
N PHE A 161 -27.45 -3.00 26.05
CA PHE A 161 -27.47 -2.10 24.89
C PHE A 161 -26.13 -1.43 24.60
N PHE A 162 -25.35 -1.11 25.64
CA PHE A 162 -24.01 -0.53 25.46
C PHE A 162 -23.08 -1.50 24.71
N LEU A 163 -23.06 -2.77 25.12
CA LEU A 163 -22.22 -3.79 24.51
C LEU A 163 -22.67 -4.15 23.08
N LEU A 164 -23.98 -4.11 22.79
CA LEU A 164 -24.49 -4.19 21.40
C LEU A 164 -23.96 -3.06 20.52
N GLY A 165 -23.90 -1.83 21.04
CA GLY A 165 -23.31 -0.69 20.33
C GLY A 165 -21.83 -0.92 19.99
N VAL A 166 -21.05 -1.45 20.95
CA VAL A 166 -19.64 -1.81 20.72
C VAL A 166 -19.51 -2.92 19.69
N MET A 167 -20.42 -3.90 19.68
CA MET A 167 -20.42 -4.96 18.67
C MET A 167 -20.64 -4.41 17.25
N VAL A 168 -21.62 -3.52 17.06
CA VAL A 168 -21.89 -2.90 15.76
C VAL A 168 -20.71 -2.05 15.28
N LEU A 169 -20.10 -1.28 16.18
CA LEU A 169 -18.91 -0.48 15.87
C LEU A 169 -17.73 -1.37 15.44
N SER A 170 -17.50 -2.49 16.10
CA SER A 170 -16.43 -3.43 15.73
C SER A 170 -16.61 -4.02 14.33
N GLY A 171 -17.85 -4.36 13.95
CA GLY A 171 -18.18 -4.85 12.61
C GLY A 171 -17.96 -3.80 11.53
N ALA A 172 -18.34 -2.54 11.79
CA ALA A 172 -18.12 -1.42 10.87
C ALA A 172 -16.63 -1.14 10.63
N ILE A 173 -15.81 -1.21 11.68
CA ILE A 173 -14.35 -1.08 11.60
C ILE A 173 -13.76 -2.23 10.77
N CYS A 174 -14.22 -3.46 10.98
CA CYS A 174 -13.76 -4.63 10.22
C CYS A 174 -13.99 -4.47 8.71
N PHE A 175 -15.19 -4.05 8.32
CA PHE A 175 -15.51 -3.80 6.92
C PHE A 175 -14.66 -2.67 6.31
N TRP A 176 -14.47 -1.57 7.05
CA TRP A 176 -13.64 -0.46 6.59
C TRP A 176 -12.18 -0.89 6.36
N VAL A 177 -11.60 -1.69 7.26
CA VAL A 177 -10.23 -2.19 7.09
C VAL A 177 -10.12 -3.23 5.98
N LEU A 178 -11.11 -4.12 5.81
CA LEU A 178 -11.10 -5.07 4.70
C LEU A 178 -11.03 -4.33 3.35
N ARG A 179 -11.83 -3.27 3.19
CA ARG A 179 -11.75 -2.41 2.01
C ARG A 179 -10.37 -1.78 1.86
N TRP A 180 -9.80 -1.28 2.96
CA TRP A 180 -8.46 -0.69 2.94
C TRP A 180 -7.36 -1.72 2.58
N LEU A 181 -7.45 -2.96 3.06
CA LEU A 181 -6.48 -4.03 2.77
C LEU A 181 -6.53 -4.40 1.28
N ILE A 182 -7.74 -4.58 0.74
CA ILE A 182 -7.94 -4.80 -0.69
C ILE A 182 -7.33 -3.65 -1.49
N GLN A 183 -7.54 -2.40 -1.04
CA GLN A 183 -6.94 -1.23 -1.66
C GLN A 183 -5.42 -1.22 -1.55
N SER A 184 -4.84 -1.62 -0.41
CA SER A 184 -3.40 -1.67 -0.23
C SER A 184 -2.75 -2.71 -1.13
N ILE A 185 -3.36 -3.89 -1.30
CA ILE A 185 -2.85 -4.90 -2.24
C ILE A 185 -2.97 -4.36 -3.66
N ARG A 186 -4.09 -3.71 -4.02
CA ARG A 186 -4.27 -3.15 -5.36
C ARG A 186 -3.34 -1.99 -5.70
N THR A 187 -2.91 -1.21 -4.70
CA THR A 187 -2.12 0.02 -4.90
C THR A 187 -0.62 -0.16 -4.62
N HIS A 188 -0.20 -1.30 -4.08
CA HIS A 188 1.21 -1.51 -3.76
C HIS A 188 2.02 -1.67 -5.04
N PRO A 189 3.15 -0.95 -5.19
CA PRO A 189 3.98 -1.09 -6.38
C PRO A 189 4.67 -2.46 -6.34
N GLY A 190 4.61 -3.19 -7.44
CA GLY A 190 5.27 -4.47 -7.60
C GLY A 190 6.70 -4.29 -8.11
N THR A 191 6.84 -3.84 -9.35
CA THR A 191 8.13 -3.53 -9.96
C THR A 191 8.48 -2.06 -9.72
N SER A 192 9.66 -1.79 -9.15
CA SER A 192 10.14 -0.44 -8.88
C SER A 192 11.13 0.03 -9.94
N PHE A 193 10.80 1.08 -10.68
CA PHE A 193 11.70 1.91 -11.47
C PHE A 193 11.99 3.24 -10.78
N HIS A 194 11.82 3.29 -9.46
CA HIS A 194 11.94 4.51 -8.69
C HIS A 194 13.32 5.17 -8.88
N LYS A 195 13.38 6.43 -9.32
CA LYS A 195 14.65 7.12 -9.65
C LYS A 195 15.50 6.43 -10.75
N ALA A 196 14.98 5.47 -11.49
CA ALA A 196 15.72 4.82 -12.56
C ALA A 196 15.91 5.77 -13.75
N ASN A 197 17.00 5.61 -14.48
CA ASN A 197 17.23 6.31 -15.74
C ASN A 197 16.84 5.42 -16.92
N LEU A 198 15.66 5.62 -17.50
CA LEU A 198 15.14 4.87 -18.66
C LEU A 198 15.31 5.67 -19.97
N THR A 199 16.32 6.54 -20.05
CA THR A 199 16.55 7.32 -21.27
C THR A 199 16.75 6.43 -22.47
N GLN A 200 16.00 6.66 -23.55
CA GLN A 200 16.06 5.85 -24.77
C GLN A 200 15.72 4.35 -24.58
N ALA A 201 15.14 3.95 -23.46
CA ALA A 201 14.72 2.57 -23.24
C ALA A 201 13.50 2.21 -24.11
N ASP A 202 13.42 0.96 -24.56
CA ASP A 202 12.27 0.47 -25.32
C ASP A 202 11.28 -0.27 -24.41
N LEU A 203 10.10 0.31 -24.17
CA LEU A 203 9.00 -0.28 -23.40
C LEU A 203 7.84 -0.74 -24.31
N SER A 204 8.07 -0.88 -25.61
CA SER A 204 7.02 -1.23 -26.57
C SER A 204 6.38 -2.57 -26.22
N TYR A 205 5.06 -2.71 -26.39
CA TYR A 205 4.30 -3.93 -26.07
C TYR A 205 4.39 -4.42 -24.62
N SER A 206 5.00 -3.65 -23.72
CA SER A 206 5.14 -4.04 -22.32
C SER A 206 3.80 -3.93 -21.58
N LYS A 207 3.59 -4.79 -20.59
CA LYS A 207 2.44 -4.72 -19.69
C LYS A 207 2.87 -4.09 -18.37
N LEU A 208 2.44 -2.86 -18.17
CA LEU A 208 2.68 -2.06 -16.99
C LEU A 208 1.56 -2.24 -15.99
N GLN A 209 1.80 -3.08 -14.98
CA GLN A 209 0.88 -3.24 -13.87
C GLN A 209 1.55 -2.83 -12.58
N ASN A 210 0.93 -1.94 -11.79
CA ASN A 210 1.44 -1.58 -10.45
C ASN A 210 2.95 -1.23 -10.44
N ALA A 211 3.47 -0.58 -11.46
CA ALA A 211 4.87 -0.21 -11.55
C ALA A 211 5.10 1.19 -10.94
N ASP A 212 6.24 1.38 -10.27
CA ASP A 212 6.64 2.67 -9.73
C ASP A 212 7.71 3.36 -10.59
N PHE A 213 7.30 4.33 -11.39
CA PHE A 213 8.16 5.24 -12.16
C PHE A 213 8.40 6.57 -11.44
N SER A 214 8.08 6.68 -10.15
CA SER A 214 8.25 7.93 -9.41
C SER A 214 9.72 8.38 -9.45
N ARG A 215 9.95 9.64 -9.83
CA ARG A 215 11.29 10.23 -10.03
C ARG A 215 12.15 9.56 -11.11
N ALA A 216 11.58 8.71 -11.95
CA ALA A 216 12.29 8.10 -13.07
C ALA A 216 12.44 9.08 -14.25
N ASN A 217 13.53 8.90 -15.02
CA ASN A 217 13.73 9.56 -16.31
C ASN A 217 13.15 8.70 -17.43
N LEU A 218 12.18 9.20 -18.18
CA LEU A 218 11.62 8.50 -19.34
C LEU A 218 11.98 9.19 -20.67
N THR A 219 12.95 10.10 -20.65
CA THR A 219 13.30 10.91 -21.82
C THR A 219 13.80 10.07 -22.99
N GLY A 220 13.10 10.14 -24.11
CA GLY A 220 13.35 9.37 -25.31
C GLY A 220 12.94 7.91 -25.22
N ALA A 221 12.19 7.49 -24.19
CA ALA A 221 11.69 6.12 -24.12
C ALA A 221 10.65 5.85 -25.23
N CYS A 222 10.65 4.62 -25.75
CA CYS A 222 9.63 4.14 -26.68
C CYS A 222 8.50 3.46 -25.91
N ILE A 223 7.26 3.90 -26.10
CA ILE A 223 6.08 3.39 -25.39
C ILE A 223 5.01 2.88 -26.36
N PHE A 224 5.44 2.41 -27.53
CA PHE A 224 4.54 1.94 -28.58
C PHE A 224 3.74 0.73 -28.12
N ASP A 225 2.42 0.83 -28.14
CA ASP A 225 1.51 -0.27 -27.80
C ASP A 225 1.75 -0.88 -26.40
N TRP A 226 2.23 -0.08 -25.45
CA TRP A 226 2.29 -0.50 -24.05
C TRP A 226 0.88 -0.56 -23.43
N GLU A 227 0.68 -1.48 -22.49
CA GLU A 227 -0.59 -1.66 -21.80
C GLU A 227 -0.43 -1.19 -20.35
N ILE A 228 -1.19 -0.18 -19.92
CA ILE A 228 -1.18 0.33 -18.55
C ILE A 228 -2.40 -0.22 -17.81
N LEU A 229 -2.15 -1.01 -16.76
CA LEU A 229 -3.16 -1.67 -15.93
C LEU A 229 -2.92 -1.35 -14.44
N GLY A 230 -4.00 -1.19 -13.68
CA GLY A 230 -3.90 -0.96 -12.24
C GLY A 230 -3.20 0.35 -11.85
N ASP A 231 -2.73 0.44 -10.61
CA ASP A 231 -2.26 1.67 -10.01
C ASP A 231 -0.75 1.88 -10.23
N ASN A 232 -0.39 2.36 -11.43
CA ASN A 232 0.98 2.77 -11.76
C ASN A 232 1.30 4.15 -11.19
N ARG A 233 2.54 4.38 -10.74
CA ARG A 233 2.95 5.62 -10.10
C ARG A 233 3.96 6.36 -10.95
N PHE A 234 3.67 7.62 -11.27
CA PHE A 234 4.52 8.49 -12.08
C PHE A 234 4.92 9.78 -11.31
N LEU A 235 4.81 9.78 -9.98
CA LEU A 235 4.98 10.98 -9.16
C LEU A 235 6.40 11.54 -9.30
N GLY A 236 6.50 12.77 -9.83
CA GLY A 236 7.79 13.43 -10.07
C GLY A 236 8.66 12.73 -11.13
N SER A 237 8.07 11.84 -11.94
CA SER A 237 8.72 11.36 -13.16
C SER A 237 8.92 12.50 -14.15
N TYR A 238 9.94 12.42 -14.99
CA TYR A 238 10.26 13.45 -15.96
C TYR A 238 10.52 12.83 -17.34
N CYS A 239 10.05 13.52 -18.37
CA CYS A 239 10.19 13.13 -19.76
C CYS A 239 10.22 14.39 -20.62
N GLU A 240 11.29 14.57 -21.40
CA GLU A 240 11.39 15.71 -22.32
C GLU A 240 10.79 15.41 -23.70
N TYR A 241 10.84 14.16 -24.14
CA TYR A 241 10.22 13.67 -25.37
C TYR A 241 10.08 12.15 -25.29
N LEU A 242 9.21 11.56 -26.09
CA LEU A 242 8.95 10.12 -26.12
C LEU A 242 8.66 9.64 -27.55
N TYR A 243 8.71 8.32 -27.78
CA TYR A 243 8.38 7.73 -29.06
C TYR A 243 7.10 6.89 -28.97
N LEU A 244 6.19 7.14 -29.92
CA LEU A 244 4.89 6.46 -30.02
C LEU A 244 4.82 5.50 -31.21
N GLY A 245 5.93 5.23 -31.88
CA GLY A 245 6.02 4.34 -33.03
C GLY A 245 7.11 3.29 -32.83
N PRO A 246 7.01 2.13 -33.51
CA PRO A 246 7.99 1.07 -33.37
C PRO A 246 9.39 1.55 -33.76
N ALA A 247 10.42 0.98 -33.12
CA ALA A 247 11.82 1.31 -33.38
C ALA A 247 12.15 2.80 -33.28
N LEU A 248 11.69 3.47 -32.21
CA LEU A 248 11.94 4.90 -31.94
C LEU A 248 11.43 5.82 -33.05
N GLN A 249 10.30 5.47 -33.65
CA GLN A 249 9.60 6.31 -34.62
C GLN A 249 8.51 7.15 -33.94
N ASN A 250 7.97 8.14 -34.66
CA ASN A 250 6.89 9.02 -34.17
C ASN A 250 7.23 9.68 -32.82
N ARG A 251 8.30 10.50 -32.83
CA ARG A 251 8.71 11.31 -31.68
C ARG A 251 7.62 12.33 -31.33
N GLN A 252 7.33 12.46 -30.05
CA GLN A 252 6.45 13.48 -29.48
C GLN A 252 7.18 14.24 -28.37
N PRO A 253 7.22 15.58 -28.41
CA PRO A 253 6.77 16.43 -29.52
C PRO A 253 7.64 16.22 -30.78
N LEU A 254 7.14 16.59 -31.96
CA LEU A 254 7.87 16.44 -33.23
C LEU A 254 9.24 17.13 -33.17
N GLU A 255 9.28 18.33 -32.61
CA GLU A 255 10.49 19.12 -32.39
C GLU A 255 10.51 19.68 -30.96
N GLY A 256 11.72 19.89 -30.42
CA GLY A 256 11.90 20.44 -29.06
C GLY A 256 11.52 19.47 -27.94
N ASN A 257 11.26 20.03 -26.76
CA ASN A 257 10.89 19.29 -25.55
C ASN A 257 9.45 19.60 -25.14
N PHE A 258 8.84 18.69 -24.39
CA PHE A 258 7.54 18.90 -23.76
C PHE A 258 7.53 20.20 -22.96
N GLN A 259 6.43 20.94 -23.07
CA GLN A 259 6.24 22.13 -22.27
C GLN A 259 6.00 21.76 -20.79
N PRO A 260 6.31 22.65 -19.84
CA PRO A 260 6.04 22.39 -18.43
C PRO A 260 4.58 21.99 -18.19
N GLY A 261 4.34 20.85 -17.55
CA GLY A 261 2.99 20.33 -17.28
C GLY A 261 2.39 19.45 -18.38
N GLU A 262 3.01 19.36 -19.57
CA GLU A 262 2.48 18.58 -20.70
C GLU A 262 2.65 17.07 -20.47
N TRP A 263 3.80 16.66 -19.94
CA TRP A 263 4.06 15.28 -19.54
C TRP A 263 3.03 14.78 -18.51
N GLU A 264 2.76 15.57 -17.48
CA GLU A 264 1.80 15.24 -16.43
C GLU A 264 0.38 15.08 -17.00
N ARG A 265 0.01 15.87 -18.01
CA ARG A 265 -1.29 15.73 -18.70
C ARG A 265 -1.37 14.44 -19.53
N LEU A 266 -0.30 14.07 -20.22
CA LEU A 266 -0.25 12.80 -20.97
C LEU A 266 -0.34 11.60 -20.03
N VAL A 267 0.41 11.62 -18.92
CA VAL A 267 0.35 10.60 -17.89
C VAL A 267 -1.05 10.52 -17.27
N ALA A 268 -1.68 11.65 -16.98
CA ALA A 268 -3.06 11.67 -16.47
C ALA A 268 -4.06 11.05 -17.45
N LYS A 269 -3.87 11.23 -18.77
CA LYS A 269 -4.69 10.62 -19.81
C LYS A 269 -4.54 9.10 -19.87
N TRP A 270 -3.38 8.55 -19.52
CA TRP A 270 -3.17 7.11 -19.45
C TRP A 270 -3.69 6.46 -18.17
N MET A 271 -3.84 7.25 -17.10
CA MET A 271 -4.32 6.76 -15.80
C MET A 271 -5.83 6.96 -15.57
N GLY A 272 -6.51 7.73 -16.40
CA GLY A 272 -7.95 8.03 -16.31
C GLY A 272 -8.79 7.15 -17.22
#